data_AF-A0A519CM69-F1
#
_entry.id   AF-A0A519CM69-F1
#
_cell.length_a   1.000
_cell.length_b   1.000
_cell.length_c   1.000
_cell.angle_alpha   90.00
_cell.angle_beta   90.00
_cell.angle_gamma   90.00
#
_symmetry.space_group_name_H-M   'P 1'
#
loop_
_entity.id
_entity.type
_entity.pdbx_description
1 polymer ?
#
loop_
_entity_poly.entity_id
_entity_poly.type
_entity_poly.pdbx_seq_one_letter_code
_entity_poly.pdbx_strand_id
1 'polypeptide(L)'
;MIAEAMLQQSPNIRLICADEGVQGDFRIRKLRVLKSRDGNVSTLTTIRENGYSLWVDPAKVYFSIRLSNQRTNTAISATKLSQRLNRGVVICDPYAGVGPSMGALLAEDGLVAGYHVGDLNPQAVELLQMNVEHLVSKSSNDSFSPESIRCADATEWALDDELTESCDLLLVNLPHDSIDHLPKLIPLLKKGDITLLRGWAIIERDELDSQKRLIIYAVENSSATIESATIEEIKGFSSSKCFVCFEVWLTRPI
;
A
#
# COMPACT_ATOMS: atom_id res chain seq x y z
N MET A 1 -12.02 -11.58 34.61
CA MET A 1 -11.23 -12.05 33.44
C MET A 1 -10.78 -10.84 32.63
N ILE A 2 -9.58 -10.89 32.03
CA ILE A 2 -8.96 -9.75 31.31
C ILE A 2 -9.86 -9.19 30.19
N ALA A 3 -10.47 -10.06 29.36
CA ALA A 3 -11.30 -9.61 28.24
C ALA A 3 -12.55 -8.82 28.67
N GLU A 4 -13.16 -9.17 29.81
CA GLU A 4 -14.32 -8.44 30.36
C GLU A 4 -13.90 -7.02 30.79
N ALA A 5 -12.77 -6.90 31.48
CA ALA A 5 -12.24 -5.60 31.90
C ALA A 5 -11.88 -4.71 30.71
N MET A 6 -11.32 -5.28 29.64
CA MET A 6 -11.02 -4.53 28.40
C MET A 6 -12.28 -3.96 27.75
N LEU A 7 -13.37 -4.74 27.67
CA LEU A 7 -14.66 -4.23 27.17
C LEU A 7 -15.23 -3.14 28.08
N GLN A 8 -15.18 -3.30 29.40
CA GLN A 8 -15.67 -2.29 30.34
C GLN A 8 -14.91 -0.96 30.20
N GLN A 9 -13.59 -1.00 29.98
CA GLN A 9 -12.77 0.21 29.81
C GLN A 9 -12.94 0.88 28.45
N SER A 10 -13.29 0.12 27.41
CA SER A 10 -13.35 0.62 26.03
C SER A 10 -14.75 0.44 25.44
N PRO A 11 -15.67 1.41 25.62
CA PRO A 11 -17.08 1.26 25.23
C PRO A 11 -17.26 1.05 23.72
N ASN A 12 -16.36 1.60 22.90
CA ASN A 12 -16.40 1.47 21.43
C ASN A 12 -15.91 0.11 20.93
N ILE A 13 -15.32 -0.72 21.79
CA ILE A 13 -14.87 -2.07 21.40
C ILE A 13 -16.04 -3.05 21.55
N ARG A 14 -16.33 -3.74 20.44
CA ARG A 14 -17.34 -4.81 20.34
C ARG A 14 -16.76 -6.19 20.62
N LEU A 15 -15.56 -6.48 20.11
CA LEU A 15 -14.98 -7.82 20.06
C LEU A 15 -13.54 -7.81 20.59
N ILE A 16 -13.22 -8.75 21.49
CA ILE A 16 -11.86 -9.01 21.96
C ILE A 16 -11.42 -10.38 21.45
N CYS A 17 -10.30 -10.43 20.76
CA CYS A 17 -9.67 -11.66 20.28
C CYS A 17 -8.27 -11.82 20.86
N ALA A 18 -7.86 -13.06 21.10
CA ALA A 18 -6.45 -13.41 21.24
C ALA A 18 -5.81 -13.50 19.85
N ASP A 19 -4.68 -12.84 19.68
CA ASP A 19 -3.82 -12.96 18.51
C ASP A 19 -2.91 -14.18 18.69
N GLU A 20 -3.14 -15.21 17.90
CA GLU A 20 -2.35 -16.46 17.91
C GLU A 20 -1.26 -16.47 16.83
N GLY A 21 -0.90 -15.29 16.31
CA GLY A 21 0.17 -15.11 15.34
C GLY A 21 -0.35 -15.04 13.90
N VAL A 22 0.61 -14.91 12.97
CA VAL A 22 0.37 -14.75 11.54
C VAL A 22 0.63 -16.08 10.81
N GLN A 23 -0.26 -16.46 9.88
CA GLN A 23 -0.20 -17.73 9.15
C GLN A 23 -0.40 -17.54 7.64
N GLY A 24 0.18 -18.48 6.88
CA GLY A 24 0.02 -18.59 5.42
C GLY A 24 0.68 -17.48 4.61
N ASP A 25 0.60 -17.61 3.29
CA ASP A 25 1.24 -16.72 2.32
C ASP A 25 0.60 -15.31 2.34
N PHE A 26 -0.68 -15.21 2.69
CA PHE A 26 -1.40 -13.94 2.85
C PHE A 26 -1.18 -13.25 4.19
N ARG A 27 -0.33 -13.80 5.06
CA ARG A 27 0.08 -13.18 6.34
C ARG A 27 -1.12 -12.79 7.21
N ILE A 28 -2.14 -13.65 7.26
CA ILE A 28 -3.39 -13.43 7.97
C ILE A 28 -3.21 -13.78 9.47
N ARG A 29 -3.79 -12.97 10.38
CA ARG A 29 -3.75 -13.26 11.82
C ARG A 29 -4.73 -14.37 12.17
N LYS A 30 -4.26 -15.36 12.91
CA LYS A 30 -5.15 -16.34 13.55
C LYS A 30 -5.74 -15.72 14.81
N LEU A 31 -7.02 -15.37 14.75
CA LEU A 31 -7.73 -14.71 15.84
C LEU A 31 -8.66 -15.70 16.53
N ARG A 32 -8.52 -15.85 17.86
CA ARG A 32 -9.47 -16.59 18.68
C ARG A 32 -10.33 -15.63 19.49
N VAL A 33 -11.65 -15.68 19.29
CA VAL A 33 -12.58 -14.84 20.03
C VAL A 33 -12.53 -15.16 21.53
N LEU A 34 -12.34 -14.13 22.34
CA LEU A 34 -12.36 -14.23 23.81
C LEU A 34 -13.67 -13.73 24.39
N LYS A 35 -14.20 -12.62 23.86
CA LYS A 35 -15.44 -12.02 24.33
C LYS A 35 -16.04 -11.11 23.25
N SER A 36 -17.36 -11.18 23.12
CA SER A 36 -18.16 -10.21 22.35
C SER A 36 -19.14 -9.51 23.28
N ARG A 37 -19.33 -8.21 23.08
CA ARG A 37 -20.27 -7.38 23.86
C ARG A 37 -21.73 -7.70 23.54
N ASP A 38 -22.03 -7.93 22.27
CA ASP A 38 -23.38 -8.06 21.72
C ASP A 38 -23.68 -9.47 21.15
N GLY A 39 -22.73 -10.40 21.30
CA GLY A 39 -22.82 -11.75 20.74
C GLY A 39 -22.39 -11.83 19.27
N ASN A 40 -22.16 -10.71 18.59
CA ASN A 40 -21.62 -10.70 17.24
C ASN A 40 -20.12 -11.00 17.27
N VAL A 41 -19.71 -12.09 16.63
CA VAL A 41 -18.31 -12.56 16.56
C VAL A 41 -17.62 -12.24 15.24
N SER A 42 -18.28 -11.54 14.32
CA SER A 42 -17.66 -11.07 13.08
C SER A 42 -16.45 -10.20 13.39
N THR A 43 -15.36 -10.41 12.67
CA THR A 43 -14.13 -9.63 12.77
C THR A 43 -14.12 -8.42 11.84
N LEU A 44 -15.06 -8.34 10.88
CA LEU A 44 -15.26 -7.17 10.03
C LEU A 44 -15.51 -5.92 10.90
N THR A 45 -14.75 -4.87 10.62
CA THR A 45 -14.81 -3.59 11.32
C THR A 45 -14.40 -2.46 10.39
N THR A 46 -14.69 -1.24 10.81
CA THR A 46 -14.18 -0.03 10.14
C THR A 46 -13.00 0.53 10.93
N ILE A 47 -11.95 0.95 10.22
CA ILE A 47 -10.85 1.74 10.78
C ILE A 47 -10.98 3.16 10.25
N ARG A 48 -10.89 4.14 11.14
CA ARG A 48 -10.81 5.56 10.78
C ARG A 48 -9.36 6.01 10.88
N GLU A 49 -8.87 6.61 9.80
CA GLU A 49 -7.51 7.12 9.73
C GLU A 49 -7.49 8.43 8.94
N ASN A 50 -6.81 9.45 9.46
CA ASN A 50 -6.54 10.73 8.78
C ASN A 50 -7.75 11.31 8.00
N GLY A 51 -8.95 11.24 8.57
CA GLY A 51 -10.17 11.79 7.97
C GLY A 51 -11.00 10.81 7.11
N TYR A 52 -10.43 9.69 6.66
CA TYR A 52 -11.14 8.67 5.88
C TYR A 52 -11.43 7.42 6.72
N SER A 53 -12.20 6.48 6.16
CA SER A 53 -12.58 5.23 6.82
C SER A 53 -12.52 4.06 5.86
N LEU A 54 -12.08 2.91 6.36
CA LEU A 54 -11.89 1.68 5.58
C LEU A 54 -12.53 0.50 6.30
N TRP A 55 -13.25 -0.32 5.56
CA TRP A 55 -13.63 -1.67 5.97
C TRP A 55 -12.40 -2.57 5.97
N VAL A 56 -12.22 -3.30 7.06
CA VAL A 56 -11.15 -4.27 7.24
C VAL A 56 -11.67 -5.50 7.96
N ASP A 57 -11.12 -6.66 7.65
CA ASP A 57 -11.34 -7.88 8.41
C ASP A 57 -9.99 -8.46 8.85
N PRO A 58 -9.56 -8.23 10.11
CA PRO A 58 -8.24 -8.64 10.60
C PRO A 58 -8.05 -10.17 10.66
N ALA A 59 -9.13 -10.95 10.46
CA ALA A 59 -9.04 -12.41 10.32
C ALA A 59 -8.92 -12.87 8.86
N LYS A 60 -8.94 -11.95 7.88
CA LYS A 60 -8.85 -12.26 6.44
C LYS A 60 -7.75 -11.50 5.72
N VAL A 61 -7.32 -10.36 6.25
CA VAL A 61 -6.36 -9.48 5.58
C VAL A 61 -5.33 -8.93 6.56
N TYR A 62 -4.14 -8.64 6.03
CA TYR A 62 -3.14 -7.88 6.77
C TYR A 62 -3.47 -6.39 6.71
N PHE A 63 -3.52 -5.74 7.87
CA PHE A 63 -3.61 -4.29 8.00
C PHE A 63 -2.77 -3.81 9.19
N SER A 64 -2.11 -2.66 9.03
CA SER A 64 -1.31 -2.05 10.09
C SER A 64 -1.63 -0.56 10.27
N ILE A 65 -2.18 -0.23 11.44
CA ILE A 65 -2.37 1.15 11.92
C ILE A 65 -1.03 1.89 12.09
N ARG A 66 0.08 1.16 12.28
CA ARG A 66 1.41 1.73 12.54
C ARG A 66 2.06 2.32 11.28
N LEU A 67 1.41 2.21 10.13
CA LEU A 67 1.87 2.74 8.85
C LEU A 67 1.12 4.02 8.43
N SER A 68 0.28 4.59 9.30
CA SER A 68 -0.49 5.82 9.01
C SER A 68 0.40 6.96 8.51
N ASN A 69 1.51 7.25 9.21
CA ASN A 69 2.45 8.28 8.78
C ASN A 69 3.08 8.00 7.40
N GLN A 70 3.28 6.73 7.04
CA GLN A 70 3.81 6.36 5.72
C GLN A 70 2.81 6.64 4.60
N ARG A 71 1.51 6.50 4.88
CA ARG A 71 0.44 6.85 3.94
C ARG A 71 0.29 8.36 3.78
N THR A 72 0.39 9.13 4.87
CA THR A 72 0.49 10.59 4.79
C THR A 72 1.69 11.04 3.96
N ASN A 73 2.87 10.45 4.17
CA ASN A 73 4.05 10.76 3.36
C ASN A 73 3.87 10.37 1.89
N THR A 74 3.13 9.30 1.60
CA THR A 74 2.80 8.90 0.23
C THR A 74 1.93 9.96 -0.45
N ALA A 75 0.93 10.51 0.24
CA ALA A 75 0.14 11.63 -0.28
C ALA A 75 1.01 12.88 -0.53
N ILE A 76 1.94 13.21 0.38
CA ILE A 76 2.88 14.32 0.19
C ILE A 76 3.73 14.15 -1.08
N SER A 77 4.29 12.96 -1.29
CA SER A 77 5.12 12.69 -2.48
C SER A 77 4.29 12.66 -3.77
N ALA A 78 3.07 12.13 -3.72
CA ALA A 78 2.13 12.18 -4.82
C ALA A 78 1.76 13.63 -5.19
N THR A 79 1.53 14.50 -4.20
CA THR A 79 1.25 15.93 -4.42
C THR A 79 2.42 16.63 -5.11
N LYS A 80 3.67 16.34 -4.68
CA LYS A 80 4.87 16.86 -5.38
C LYS A 80 4.92 16.38 -6.82
N LEU A 81 4.61 15.11 -7.10
CA LEU A 81 4.60 14.57 -8.46
C LEU A 81 3.52 15.26 -9.31
N SER A 82 2.30 15.38 -8.79
CA SER A 82 1.19 16.07 -9.42
C SER A 82 1.54 17.52 -9.79
N GLN A 83 2.21 18.25 -8.88
CA GLN A 83 2.68 19.61 -9.15
C GLN A 83 3.70 19.68 -10.30
N ARG A 84 4.61 18.70 -10.40
CA ARG A 84 5.58 18.66 -11.51
C ARG A 84 4.93 18.30 -12.85
N LEU A 85 3.92 17.44 -12.82
CA LEU A 85 3.15 17.05 -14.01
C LEU A 85 2.08 18.07 -14.39
N ASN A 86 1.74 19.00 -13.50
CA ASN A 86 0.64 19.96 -13.64
C ASN A 86 -0.72 19.27 -13.93
N ARG A 87 -0.95 18.11 -13.32
CA ARG A 87 -2.19 17.31 -13.41
C ARG A 87 -2.23 16.27 -12.29
N GLY A 88 -3.40 15.71 -12.03
CA GLY A 88 -3.54 14.53 -11.18
C GLY A 88 -2.69 13.35 -11.68
N VAL A 89 -2.34 12.47 -10.75
CA VAL A 89 -1.47 11.31 -10.98
C VAL A 89 -2.28 10.02 -11.15
N VAL A 90 -1.83 9.15 -12.04
CA VAL A 90 -2.31 7.77 -12.14
C VAL A 90 -1.51 6.91 -11.17
N ILE A 91 -2.20 6.26 -10.24
CA ILE A 91 -1.59 5.46 -9.17
C ILE A 91 -1.55 3.99 -9.56
N CYS A 92 -0.48 3.28 -9.25
CA CYS A 92 -0.44 1.83 -9.28
C CYS A 92 -0.03 1.29 -7.91
N ASP A 93 -0.87 0.48 -7.27
CA ASP A 93 -0.56 -0.23 -6.02
C ASP A 93 -0.95 -1.72 -6.16
N PRO A 94 -0.02 -2.56 -6.65
CA PRO A 94 -0.26 -4.00 -6.83
C PRO A 94 -0.38 -4.80 -5.53
N TYR A 95 -0.07 -4.17 -4.39
CA TYR A 95 -0.11 -4.77 -3.05
C TYR A 95 -0.97 -3.91 -2.11
N ALA A 96 -2.10 -3.45 -2.64
CA ALA A 96 -2.96 -2.48 -1.98
C ALA A 96 -3.61 -3.05 -0.72
N GLY A 97 -3.71 -4.37 -0.56
CA GLY A 97 -4.50 -4.98 0.50
C GLY A 97 -5.94 -4.48 0.44
N VAL A 98 -6.36 -3.75 1.47
CA VAL A 98 -7.70 -3.12 1.56
C VAL A 98 -7.75 -1.67 1.04
N GLY A 99 -6.66 -1.18 0.45
CA GLY A 99 -6.55 0.16 -0.14
C GLY A 99 -6.22 1.30 0.83
N PRO A 100 -5.37 1.14 1.84
CA PRO A 100 -5.13 2.22 2.79
C PRO A 100 -4.36 3.39 2.18
N SER A 101 -3.44 3.13 1.24
CA SER A 101 -2.79 4.20 0.46
C SER A 101 -3.81 5.00 -0.35
N MET A 102 -4.80 4.32 -0.96
CA MET A 102 -5.88 4.98 -1.69
C MET A 102 -6.71 5.91 -0.79
N GLY A 103 -6.96 5.51 0.46
CA GLY A 103 -7.64 6.38 1.43
C GLY A 103 -6.91 7.70 1.66
N ALA A 104 -5.58 7.67 1.79
CA ALA A 104 -4.78 8.89 1.95
C ALA A 104 -4.66 9.71 0.66
N LEU A 105 -4.60 9.06 -0.51
CA LEU A 105 -4.46 9.72 -1.80
C LEU A 105 -5.77 10.37 -2.28
N LEU A 106 -6.90 9.68 -2.13
CA LEU A 106 -8.23 10.18 -2.52
C LEU A 106 -8.79 11.22 -1.53
N ALA A 107 -8.17 11.39 -0.37
CA ALA A 107 -8.51 12.46 0.57
C ALA A 107 -8.04 13.85 0.09
N GLU A 108 -7.12 13.90 -0.89
CA GLU A 108 -6.62 15.13 -1.48
C GLU A 108 -7.33 15.38 -2.82
N ASP A 109 -8.13 16.44 -2.89
CA ASP A 109 -8.93 16.78 -4.08
C ASP A 109 -8.05 16.99 -5.32
N GLY A 110 -8.46 16.40 -6.46
CA GLY A 110 -7.75 16.51 -7.73
C GLY A 110 -6.39 15.78 -7.80
N LEU A 111 -5.94 15.13 -6.72
CA LEU A 111 -4.63 14.48 -6.69
C LEU A 111 -4.60 13.21 -7.55
N VAL A 112 -5.64 12.39 -7.49
CA VAL A 112 -5.72 11.12 -8.22
C VAL A 112 -6.52 11.32 -9.51
N ALA A 113 -5.88 11.08 -10.66
CA ALA A 113 -6.53 11.11 -11.97
C ALA A 113 -7.06 9.73 -12.41
N GLY A 114 -6.44 8.65 -11.90
CA GLY A 114 -6.78 7.27 -12.22
C GLY A 114 -5.99 6.31 -11.33
N TYR A 115 -6.34 5.02 -11.38
CA TYR A 115 -5.66 4.01 -10.57
C TYR A 115 -5.72 2.60 -11.15
N HIS A 116 -4.68 1.83 -10.85
CA HIS A 116 -4.61 0.39 -10.92
C HIS A 116 -4.24 -0.14 -9.53
N VAL A 117 -5.18 -0.77 -8.84
CA VAL A 117 -4.94 -1.29 -7.48
C VAL A 117 -5.34 -2.75 -7.38
N GLY A 118 -4.69 -3.49 -6.51
CA GLY A 118 -4.98 -4.91 -6.41
C GLY A 118 -4.22 -5.61 -5.31
N ASP A 119 -4.47 -6.90 -5.21
CA ASP A 119 -3.80 -7.79 -4.28
C ASP A 119 -3.90 -9.23 -4.79
N LEU A 120 -3.02 -10.11 -4.32
CA LEU A 120 -3.10 -11.55 -4.60
C LEU A 120 -4.20 -12.22 -3.77
N ASN A 121 -4.50 -11.69 -2.58
CA ASN A 121 -5.52 -12.23 -1.69
C ASN A 121 -6.93 -11.79 -2.15
N PRO A 122 -7.80 -12.71 -2.60
CA PRO A 122 -9.15 -12.35 -3.06
C PRO A 122 -9.99 -11.69 -1.96
N GLN A 123 -9.79 -12.06 -0.69
CA GLN A 123 -10.52 -11.44 0.43
C GLN A 123 -10.08 -10.00 0.69
N ALA A 124 -8.83 -9.67 0.36
CA ALA A 124 -8.35 -8.30 0.40
C ALA A 124 -8.95 -7.48 -0.75
N VAL A 125 -9.02 -8.06 -1.95
CA VAL A 125 -9.61 -7.42 -3.12
C VAL A 125 -11.11 -7.14 -2.95
N GLU A 126 -11.88 -8.04 -2.34
CA GLU A 126 -13.29 -7.79 -2.01
C GLU A 126 -13.45 -6.53 -1.13
N LEU A 127 -12.61 -6.39 -0.10
CA LEU A 127 -12.63 -5.22 0.78
C LEU A 127 -12.06 -3.97 0.10
N LEU A 128 -11.05 -4.13 -0.76
CA LEU A 128 -10.49 -3.06 -1.58
C LEU A 128 -11.55 -2.45 -2.48
N GLN A 129 -12.33 -3.28 -3.18
CA GLN A 129 -13.43 -2.84 -4.03
C GLN A 129 -14.42 -1.99 -3.24
N MET A 130 -14.92 -2.51 -2.11
CA MET A 130 -15.85 -1.79 -1.25
C MET A 130 -15.28 -0.46 -0.74
N ASN A 131 -14.00 -0.44 -0.39
CA ASN A 131 -13.34 0.76 0.13
C ASN A 131 -13.09 1.80 -0.95
N VAL A 132 -12.60 1.40 -2.13
CA VAL A 132 -12.33 2.31 -3.23
C VAL A 132 -13.64 2.92 -3.73
N GLU A 133 -14.70 2.13 -3.93
CA GLU A 133 -16.03 2.64 -4.27
C GLU A 133 -16.52 3.69 -3.26
N HIS A 134 -16.37 3.40 -1.97
CA HIS A 134 -16.77 4.32 -0.91
C HIS A 134 -15.95 5.62 -0.92
N LEU A 135 -14.64 5.53 -1.12
CA LEU A 135 -13.74 6.69 -1.17
C LEU A 135 -14.00 7.55 -2.41
N VAL A 136 -14.12 6.92 -3.58
CA VAL A 136 -14.44 7.57 -4.86
C VAL A 136 -15.78 8.28 -4.78
N SER A 137 -16.82 7.67 -4.18
CA SER A 137 -18.13 8.31 -4.01
C SER A 137 -18.13 9.61 -3.18
N LYS A 138 -17.04 9.86 -2.43
CA LYS A 138 -16.83 11.07 -1.63
C LYS A 138 -15.89 12.07 -2.30
N SER A 139 -15.23 11.67 -3.38
CA SER A 139 -14.32 12.56 -4.11
C SER A 139 -15.11 13.62 -4.87
N SER A 140 -14.49 14.78 -5.02
CA SER A 140 -14.98 15.85 -5.89
C SER A 140 -14.68 15.60 -7.38
N ASN A 141 -13.84 14.60 -7.70
CA ASN A 141 -13.53 14.22 -9.08
C ASN A 141 -14.67 13.42 -9.69
N ASP A 142 -15.17 13.89 -10.84
CA ASP A 142 -16.30 13.27 -11.55
C ASP A 142 -15.92 11.99 -12.32
N SER A 143 -14.63 11.76 -12.57
CA SER A 143 -14.15 10.59 -13.32
C SER A 143 -12.72 10.22 -12.96
N PHE A 144 -12.45 8.91 -12.87
CA PHE A 144 -11.11 8.33 -12.75
C PHE A 144 -10.82 7.54 -14.02
N SER A 145 -9.67 7.80 -14.66
CA SER A 145 -9.25 7.08 -15.85
C SER A 145 -7.73 6.98 -15.92
N PRO A 146 -7.16 5.76 -15.96
CA PRO A 146 -7.84 4.47 -15.89
C PRO A 146 -8.44 4.19 -14.50
N GLU A 147 -9.35 3.22 -14.40
CA GLU A 147 -9.83 2.63 -13.15
C GLU A 147 -9.77 1.11 -13.29
N SER A 148 -8.96 0.44 -12.46
CA SER A 148 -8.99 -1.01 -12.40
C SER A 148 -8.66 -1.54 -11.00
N ILE A 149 -9.40 -2.57 -10.59
CA ILE A 149 -9.15 -3.34 -9.38
C ILE A 149 -8.85 -4.79 -9.80
N ARG A 150 -7.67 -5.33 -9.44
CA ARG A 150 -7.19 -6.64 -9.91
C ARG A 150 -6.98 -7.61 -8.73
N CYS A 151 -7.43 -8.84 -8.89
CA CYS A 151 -7.05 -9.97 -8.04
C CYS A 151 -6.06 -10.86 -8.81
N ALA A 152 -4.78 -10.53 -8.72
CA ALA A 152 -3.75 -11.18 -9.54
C ALA A 152 -2.37 -11.08 -8.88
N ASP A 153 -1.43 -11.93 -9.31
CA ASP A 153 -0.03 -11.79 -8.94
C ASP A 153 0.54 -10.51 -9.55
N ALA A 154 0.95 -9.58 -8.68
CA ALA A 154 1.58 -8.32 -9.04
C ALA A 154 2.77 -8.48 -9.99
N THR A 155 3.50 -9.60 -9.90
CA THR A 155 4.66 -9.88 -10.73
C THR A 155 4.34 -10.16 -12.20
N GLU A 156 3.06 -10.39 -12.52
CA GLU A 156 2.55 -10.62 -13.87
C GLU A 156 1.88 -9.36 -14.47
N TRP A 157 1.72 -8.28 -13.70
CA TRP A 157 0.96 -7.10 -14.16
C TRP A 157 1.58 -6.44 -15.39
N ALA A 158 2.90 -6.47 -15.54
CA ALA A 158 3.60 -5.94 -16.72
C ALA A 158 3.39 -6.80 -17.99
N LEU A 159 2.67 -7.92 -17.90
CA LEU A 159 2.23 -8.71 -19.07
C LEU A 159 0.89 -8.23 -19.61
N ASP A 160 0.19 -7.36 -18.88
CA ASP A 160 -1.07 -6.75 -19.27
C ASP A 160 -0.81 -5.39 -19.93
N ASP A 161 -1.18 -5.28 -21.21
CA ASP A 161 -1.00 -4.06 -22.01
C ASP A 161 -1.79 -2.87 -21.44
N GLU A 162 -2.87 -3.11 -20.67
CA GLU A 162 -3.64 -2.04 -20.02
C GLU A 162 -2.90 -1.42 -18.82
N LEU A 163 -1.96 -2.17 -18.22
CA LEU A 163 -1.22 -1.77 -17.01
C LEU A 163 0.19 -1.29 -17.31
N THR A 164 0.75 -1.76 -18.43
CA THR A 164 2.10 -1.41 -18.84
C THR A 164 2.18 0.06 -19.24
N GLU A 165 3.21 0.76 -18.73
CA GLU A 165 3.44 2.17 -19.06
C GLU A 165 2.25 3.09 -18.77
N SER A 166 1.39 2.75 -17.80
CA SER A 166 0.12 3.43 -17.56
C SER A 166 0.09 4.29 -16.29
N CYS A 167 1.04 4.15 -15.37
CA CYS A 167 1.03 4.88 -14.09
C CYS A 167 2.15 5.91 -13.91
N ASP A 168 1.84 6.95 -13.13
CA ASP A 168 2.79 8.01 -12.75
C ASP A 168 3.47 7.71 -11.41
N LEU A 169 2.72 7.11 -10.46
CA LEU A 169 3.17 6.73 -9.13
C LEU A 169 2.97 5.23 -8.91
N LEU A 170 4.06 4.48 -8.77
CA LEU A 170 4.07 3.06 -8.42
C LEU A 170 4.38 2.89 -6.93
N LEU A 171 3.49 2.22 -6.22
CA LEU A 171 3.63 1.83 -4.81
C LEU A 171 3.99 0.34 -4.71
N VAL A 172 5.05 0.03 -3.97
CA VAL A 172 5.51 -1.35 -3.75
C VAL A 172 5.49 -1.64 -2.24
N ASN A 173 4.36 -2.15 -1.76
CA ASN A 173 4.10 -2.40 -0.35
C ASN A 173 4.12 -3.89 0.01
N LEU A 174 5.20 -4.59 -0.38
CA LEU A 174 5.46 -5.98 0.01
C LEU A 174 6.81 -6.09 0.71
N PRO A 175 6.97 -5.63 1.97
CA PRO A 175 8.29 -5.35 2.54
C PRO A 175 9.28 -6.49 2.60
N HIS A 176 8.83 -7.73 2.49
CA HIS A 176 9.73 -8.89 2.44
C HIS A 176 10.33 -9.14 1.06
N ASP A 177 9.63 -8.75 -0.01
CA ASP A 177 9.96 -9.13 -1.39
C ASP A 177 10.02 -7.92 -2.35
N SER A 178 9.76 -6.70 -1.85
CA SER A 178 9.65 -5.48 -2.66
C SER A 178 10.82 -5.27 -3.62
N ILE A 179 12.06 -5.50 -3.14
CA ILE A 179 13.29 -5.24 -3.92
C ILE A 179 13.38 -6.23 -5.09
N ASP A 180 13.11 -7.51 -4.83
CA ASP A 180 13.16 -8.57 -5.84
C ASP A 180 12.07 -8.41 -6.91
N HIS A 181 10.95 -7.80 -6.55
CA HIS A 181 9.84 -7.57 -7.48
C HIS A 181 10.04 -6.32 -8.35
N LEU A 182 10.96 -5.40 -8.01
CA LEU A 182 11.15 -4.15 -8.76
C LEU A 182 11.34 -4.34 -10.27
N PRO A 183 12.18 -5.27 -10.77
CA PRO A 183 12.39 -5.43 -12.21
C PRO A 183 11.11 -5.78 -12.97
N LYS A 184 10.13 -6.42 -12.31
CA LYS A 184 8.85 -6.81 -12.90
C LYS A 184 7.80 -5.70 -12.82
N LEU A 185 7.94 -4.76 -11.89
CA LEU A 185 6.97 -3.69 -11.64
C LEU A 185 7.33 -2.36 -12.31
N ILE A 186 8.63 -2.05 -12.46
CA ILE A 186 9.08 -0.82 -13.12
C ILE A 186 8.47 -0.64 -14.53
N PRO A 187 8.24 -1.69 -15.35
CA PRO A 187 7.56 -1.55 -16.64
C PRO A 187 6.15 -0.92 -16.58
N LEU A 188 5.50 -0.90 -15.42
CA LEU A 188 4.18 -0.26 -15.23
C LEU A 188 4.26 1.27 -15.24
N LEU A 189 5.41 1.86 -14.95
CA LEU A 189 5.61 3.31 -14.92
C LEU A 189 5.60 3.89 -16.33
N LYS A 190 4.99 5.06 -16.53
CA LYS A 190 5.00 5.77 -17.83
C LYS A 190 6.41 6.10 -18.34
N LYS A 191 6.48 6.29 -19.67
CA LYS A 191 7.64 6.84 -20.38
C LYS A 191 7.50 8.32 -20.66
N GLY A 192 8.62 8.98 -20.96
CA GLY A 192 8.67 10.37 -21.41
C GLY A 192 8.56 11.42 -20.31
N ASP A 193 7.75 11.16 -19.29
CA ASP A 193 7.54 12.06 -18.14
C ASP A 193 8.29 11.62 -16.88
N ILE A 194 8.37 12.52 -15.89
CA ILE A 194 8.82 12.18 -14.54
C ILE A 194 7.80 11.27 -13.86
N THR A 195 8.29 10.21 -13.24
CA THR A 195 7.49 9.24 -12.48
C THR A 195 8.10 9.00 -11.11
N LEU A 196 7.33 8.38 -10.21
CA LEU A 196 7.75 8.10 -8.84
C LEU A 196 7.53 6.63 -8.50
N LEU A 197 8.61 5.96 -8.11
CA LEU A 197 8.59 4.66 -7.46
C LEU A 197 8.73 4.88 -5.95
N ARG A 198 7.76 4.42 -5.17
CA ARG A 198 7.83 4.44 -3.71
C ARG A 198 7.54 3.05 -3.16
N GLY A 199 8.37 2.58 -2.25
CA GLY A 199 8.15 1.26 -1.65
C GLY A 199 8.80 1.10 -0.29
N TRP A 200 8.55 -0.06 0.30
CA TRP A 200 9.03 -0.39 1.63
C TRP A 200 9.75 -1.73 1.60
N ALA A 201 10.78 -1.87 2.43
CA ALA A 201 11.54 -3.12 2.55
C ALA A 201 11.94 -3.38 4.01
N ILE A 202 12.03 -4.66 4.38
CA ILE A 202 12.64 -5.11 5.63
C ILE A 202 14.02 -5.65 5.27
N ILE A 203 15.06 -4.98 5.76
CA ILE A 203 16.45 -5.22 5.38
C ILE A 203 17.26 -5.57 6.62
N GLU A 204 18.21 -6.50 6.52
CA GLU A 204 19.23 -6.70 7.55
C GLU A 204 20.14 -5.45 7.61
N ARG A 205 20.41 -4.94 8.81
CA ARG A 205 21.10 -3.65 9.00
C ARG A 205 22.49 -3.63 8.38
N ASP A 206 23.20 -4.74 8.38
CA ASP A 206 24.52 -4.92 7.78
C ASP A 206 24.47 -5.03 6.25
N GLU A 207 23.32 -5.33 5.67
CA GLU A 207 23.08 -5.37 4.22
C GLU A 207 22.47 -4.07 3.67
N LEU A 208 22.24 -3.04 4.50
CA LEU A 208 21.53 -1.83 4.07
C LEU A 208 22.16 -1.19 2.82
N ASP A 209 23.49 -1.10 2.77
CA ASP A 209 24.18 -0.48 1.64
C ASP A 209 24.15 -1.34 0.37
N SER A 210 24.19 -2.67 0.49
CA SER A 210 24.04 -3.56 -0.67
C SER A 210 22.62 -3.53 -1.20
N GLN A 211 21.60 -3.57 -0.32
CA GLN A 211 20.20 -3.49 -0.71
C GLN A 211 19.86 -2.14 -1.37
N LYS A 212 20.44 -1.03 -0.88
CA LYS A 212 20.36 0.28 -1.56
C LYS A 212 20.88 0.21 -3.00
N ARG A 213 22.05 -0.41 -3.21
CA ARG A 213 22.62 -0.59 -4.56
C ARG A 213 21.73 -1.46 -5.45
N LEU A 214 21.08 -2.49 -4.89
CA LEU A 214 20.15 -3.34 -5.65
C LEU A 214 18.92 -2.56 -6.13
N ILE A 215 18.36 -1.67 -5.30
CA ILE A 215 17.24 -0.81 -5.69
C ILE A 215 17.64 0.11 -6.84
N ILE A 216 18.79 0.79 -6.73
CA ILE A 216 19.30 1.68 -7.79
C ILE A 216 19.57 0.89 -9.08
N TYR A 217 20.23 -0.26 -8.96
CA TYR A 217 20.53 -1.14 -10.09
C TYR A 217 19.27 -1.64 -10.80
N ALA A 218 18.23 -2.03 -10.06
CA ALA A 218 16.96 -2.46 -10.65
C ALA A 218 16.32 -1.36 -11.50
N VAL A 219 16.41 -0.10 -11.05
CA VAL A 219 15.90 1.07 -11.80
C VAL A 219 16.78 1.37 -13.02
N GLU A 220 18.10 1.45 -12.87
CA GLU A 220 19.01 1.73 -14.00
C GLU A 220 18.95 0.63 -15.08
N ASN A 221 18.82 -0.64 -14.68
CA ASN A 221 18.72 -1.77 -15.60
C ASN A 221 17.39 -1.81 -16.39
N SER A 222 16.41 -0.97 -16.03
CA SER A 222 15.19 -0.74 -16.80
C SER A 222 15.33 0.35 -17.88
N SER A 223 16.56 0.82 -18.11
CA SER A 223 16.89 1.97 -18.96
C SER A 223 16.33 3.30 -18.45
N ALA A 224 15.88 3.38 -17.20
CA ALA A 224 15.40 4.61 -16.59
C ALA A 224 16.56 5.50 -16.12
N THR A 225 16.38 6.82 -16.25
CA THR A 225 17.27 7.81 -15.65
C THR A 225 16.74 8.21 -14.28
N ILE A 226 17.54 8.04 -13.23
CA ILE A 226 17.19 8.46 -11.87
C ILE A 226 17.49 9.96 -11.72
N GLU A 227 16.47 10.74 -11.37
CA GLU A 227 16.64 12.14 -10.98
C GLU A 227 17.08 12.25 -9.52
N SER A 228 16.44 11.49 -8.63
CA SER A 228 16.84 11.39 -7.23
C SER A 228 16.37 10.08 -6.60
N ALA A 229 17.09 9.60 -5.59
CA ALA A 229 16.72 8.42 -4.83
C ALA A 229 16.98 8.64 -3.35
N THR A 230 15.98 8.38 -2.53
CA THR A 230 16.03 8.46 -1.07
C THR A 230 15.70 7.08 -0.51
N ILE A 231 16.64 6.48 0.23
CA ILE A 231 16.43 5.19 0.91
C ILE A 231 16.75 5.35 2.39
N GLU A 232 15.71 5.39 3.22
CA GLU A 232 15.79 5.78 4.63
C GLU A 232 15.20 4.72 5.56
N GLU A 233 15.89 4.47 6.68
CA GLU A 233 15.32 3.70 7.78
C GLU A 233 14.17 4.50 8.43
N ILE A 234 12.97 3.95 8.39
CA ILE A 234 11.81 4.51 9.08
C ILE A 234 11.85 4.14 10.57
N LYS A 235 12.20 2.88 10.87
CA LYS A 235 12.25 2.32 12.23
C LYS A 235 12.96 0.97 12.26
N GLY A 236 13.33 0.51 13.47
CA GLY A 236 13.72 -0.88 13.69
C GLY A 236 12.58 -1.88 13.46
N PHE A 237 12.90 -3.03 12.88
CA PHE A 237 11.99 -4.17 12.70
C PHE A 237 12.30 -5.30 13.70
N SER A 238 13.58 -5.61 13.90
CA SER A 238 14.09 -6.51 14.95
C SER A 238 15.44 -5.99 15.46
N SER A 239 16.16 -6.79 16.27
CA SER A 239 17.53 -6.46 16.69
C SER A 239 18.51 -6.35 15.52
N SER A 240 18.30 -7.12 14.44
CA SER A 240 19.17 -7.14 13.26
C SER A 240 18.54 -6.46 12.03
N LYS A 241 17.21 -6.33 11.97
CA LYS A 241 16.48 -5.81 10.80
C LYS A 241 15.97 -4.39 11.00
N CYS A 242 15.98 -3.60 9.93
CA CYS A 242 15.34 -2.29 9.85
C CYS A 242 14.19 -2.31 8.81
N PHE A 243 13.21 -1.43 9.03
CA PHE A 243 12.13 -1.15 8.09
C PHE A 243 12.46 0.13 7.35
N VAL A 244 12.60 0.04 6.03
CA VAL A 244 13.12 1.08 5.16
C VAL A 244 12.03 1.55 4.20
N CYS A 245 11.98 2.86 3.94
CA CYS A 245 11.28 3.43 2.79
C CYS A 245 12.31 3.68 1.69
N PHE A 246 11.99 3.35 0.46
CA PHE A 246 12.69 3.88 -0.70
C PHE A 246 11.73 4.72 -1.54
N GLU A 247 12.23 5.83 -2.05
CA GLU A 247 11.56 6.72 -2.97
C GLU A 247 12.54 7.07 -4.09
N VAL A 248 12.18 6.77 -5.33
CA VAL A 248 12.99 7.01 -6.51
C VAL A 248 12.18 7.83 -7.50
N TRP A 249 12.70 8.99 -7.85
CA TRP A 249 12.19 9.85 -8.91
C TRP A 249 12.93 9.50 -10.19
N LEU A 250 12.22 9.07 -11.23
CA LEU A 250 12.84 8.56 -12.45
C LEU A 250 12.04 8.91 -13.70
N THR A 251 12.75 8.96 -14.84
CA THR A 251 12.14 9.08 -16.17
C THR A 251 12.55 7.89 -17.01
N ARG A 252 11.57 7.22 -17.64
CA ARG A 252 11.82 6.15 -18.61
C ARG A 252 11.86 6.75 -20.03
N PRO A 253 12.80 6.30 -20.90
CA PRO A 253 12.88 6.78 -22.28
C PRO A 253 11.67 6.33 -23.10
N ILE A 254 11.29 7.14 -24.10
CA ILE A 254 10.23 6.85 -25.08
C ILE A 254 10.67 5.71 -26.00
#